data_AF-A0A7V7GK57-F1
#
_entry.id   AF-A0A7V7GK57-F1
#
_cell.length_a   1.000
_cell.length_b   1.000
_cell.length_c   1.000
_cell.angle_alpha   90.00
_cell.angle_beta   90.00
_cell.angle_gamma   90.00
#
_symmetry.space_group_name_H-M   'P 1'
#
loop_
_entity.id
_entity.type
_entity.pdbx_description
1 polymer ?
#
loop_
_entity_poly.entity_id
_entity_poly.type
_entity_poly.pdbx_seq_one_letter_code
_entity_poly.pdbx_strand_id
1 'polypeptide(L)'
;MINTYTKFWSNYFNIKGKSTLSDIIVSLVGNLFLYLMVYTLGGLLIPVTWENGFLIFLNVFKLILAIPTITLFIRFYNSKSHK
;
A
#
# COMPACT_ATOMS: atom_id res chain seq x y z
N MET A 1 -6.16 -4.24 -13.28
CA MET A 1 -5.91 -4.16 -11.82
C MET A 1 -4.45 -4.40 -11.46
N ILE A 2 -3.87 -5.59 -11.73
CA ILE A 2 -2.48 -5.90 -11.36
C ILE A 2 -1.45 -4.95 -12.02
N ASN A 3 -1.59 -4.64 -13.32
CA ASN A 3 -0.72 -3.67 -14.00
C ASN A 3 -0.79 -2.25 -13.41
N THR A 4 -1.96 -1.85 -12.88
CA THR A 4 -2.13 -0.55 -12.23
C THR A 4 -1.43 -0.54 -10.88
N TYR A 5 -1.57 -1.62 -10.11
CA TYR A 5 -0.96 -1.76 -8.79
C TYR A 5 0.57 -1.89 -8.85
N THR A 6 1.12 -2.60 -9.84
CA THR A 6 2.57 -2.70 -10.07
C THR A 6 3.18 -1.38 -10.54
N LYS A 7 2.53 -0.67 -11.48
CA LYS A 7 2.93 0.69 -11.86
C LYS A 7 2.88 1.67 -10.68
N PHE A 8 1.92 1.49 -9.78
CA PHE A 8 1.79 2.25 -8.55
C PHE A 8 3.02 2.07 -7.64
N TRP A 9 3.37 0.82 -7.31
CA TRP A 9 4.57 0.52 -6.51
C TRP A 9 5.86 1.01 -7.17
N SER A 10 5.99 0.83 -8.49
CA SER A 10 7.16 1.29 -9.25
C SER A 10 7.34 2.81 -9.26
N ASN A 11 6.28 3.58 -8.99
CA ASN A 11 6.32 5.03 -9.07
C ASN A 11 5.98 5.70 -7.75
N TYR A 12 6.00 5.01 -6.61
CA TYR A 12 5.39 5.56 -5.40
C TYR A 12 6.05 6.84 -4.85
N PHE A 13 7.30 7.14 -5.24
CA PHE A 13 7.99 8.39 -4.89
C PHE A 13 7.73 9.56 -5.85
N ASN A 14 7.08 9.34 -7.00
CA ASN A 14 6.85 10.40 -7.96
C ASN A 14 5.68 11.28 -7.50
N ILE A 15 5.90 12.43 -6.88
CA ILE A 15 4.79 13.24 -6.32
C ILE A 15 4.10 14.10 -7.41
N LYS A 16 4.72 14.27 -8.58
CA LYS A 16 4.28 15.21 -9.64
C LYS A 16 3.31 14.60 -10.66
N GLY A 17 3.02 13.31 -10.58
CA GLY A 17 2.09 12.64 -11.50
C GLY A 17 0.62 13.04 -11.30
N LYS A 18 -0.22 12.77 -12.29
CA LYS A 18 -1.68 12.83 -12.14
C LYS A 18 -2.20 11.49 -11.62
N SER A 19 -3.18 11.55 -10.72
CA SER A 19 -3.86 10.36 -10.18
C SER A 19 -5.36 10.57 -10.25
N THR A 20 -6.10 9.50 -10.55
CA THR A 20 -7.55 9.50 -10.48
C THR A 20 -8.05 8.96 -9.13
N LEU A 21 -9.33 9.16 -8.84
CA LEU A 21 -9.98 8.55 -7.66
C LEU A 21 -9.95 7.00 -7.75
N SER A 22 -10.06 6.45 -8.97
CA SER A 22 -10.00 5.01 -9.21
C SER A 22 -8.63 4.44 -8.83
N ASP A 23 -7.54 5.15 -9.12
CA ASP A 23 -6.18 4.72 -8.74
C ASP A 23 -6.01 4.64 -7.20
N ILE A 24 -6.61 5.57 -6.46
CA ILE A 24 -6.62 5.56 -4.99
C ILE A 24 -7.37 4.34 -4.48
N ILE A 25 -8.57 4.08 -5.00
CA ILE A 25 -9.40 2.94 -4.58
C ILE A 25 -8.68 1.61 -4.87
N VAL A 26 -8.13 1.46 -6.08
CA VAL A 26 -7.38 0.25 -6.47
C VAL A 26 -6.14 0.05 -5.60
N SER A 27 -5.44 1.13 -5.25
CA SER A 27 -4.30 1.08 -4.34
C SER A 27 -4.70 0.66 -2.92
N LEU A 28 -5.77 1.24 -2.37
CA LEU A 28 -6.25 0.90 -1.02
C LEU A 28 -6.66 -0.56 -0.92
N VAL A 29 -7.47 -1.02 -1.89
CA VAL A 29 -7.93 -2.41 -1.96
C VAL A 29 -6.73 -3.35 -2.16
N GLY A 30 -5.78 -3.00 -3.03
CA GLY A 30 -4.58 -3.80 -3.26
C GLY A 30 -3.67 -3.90 -2.03
N ASN A 31 -3.45 -2.79 -1.33
CA ASN A 31 -2.65 -2.76 -0.09
C ASN A 31 -3.32 -3.56 1.02
N LEU A 32 -4.65 -3.46 1.16
CA LEU A 32 -5.41 -4.24 2.14
C LEU A 32 -5.32 -5.74 1.83
N PHE A 33 -5.48 -6.11 0.57
CA PHE A 33 -5.38 -7.51 0.14
C PHE A 33 -3.98 -8.08 0.38
N LEU A 34 -2.93 -7.30 0.06
CA LEU A 34 -1.55 -7.69 0.32
C LEU A 34 -1.27 -7.86 1.81
N TYR A 35 -1.77 -6.94 2.65
CA TYR A 35 -1.66 -7.04 4.11
C TYR A 35 -2.34 -8.30 4.63
N LEU A 36 -3.57 -8.59 4.20
CA LEU A 36 -4.30 -9.78 4.61
C LEU A 36 -3.59 -11.06 4.20
N MET A 37 -3.07 -11.14 2.96
CA MET A 37 -2.27 -12.29 2.53
C MET A 37 -1.06 -12.51 3.43
N VAL A 38 -0.27 -11.46 3.70
CA VAL A 38 0.92 -11.56 4.56
C VAL A 38 0.54 -11.94 5.98
N TYR A 39 -0.53 -11.36 6.53
CA TYR A 39 -1.05 -11.66 7.87
C TYR A 39 -1.47 -13.12 7.99
N THR A 40 -2.30 -13.61 7.07
CA THR A 40 -2.81 -14.99 7.09
C THR A 40 -1.69 -16.01 6.87
N LEU A 41 -0.79 -15.76 5.91
CA LEU A 41 0.34 -16.66 5.64
C LEU A 41 1.30 -16.70 6.82
N GLY A 42 1.66 -15.54 7.39
CA GLY A 42 2.54 -15.51 8.55
C GLY A 42 1.90 -16.08 9.81
N GLY A 43 0.62 -15.82 10.05
CA GLY A 43 -0.10 -16.40 11.20
C GLY A 43 -0.23 -17.92 11.16
N LEU A 44 -0.26 -18.52 9.97
CA LEU A 44 -0.30 -19.98 9.79
C LEU A 44 1.07 -20.65 9.86
N LEU A 45 2.14 -19.94 9.46
CA LEU A 45 3.46 -20.52 9.25
C LEU A 45 4.47 -20.18 10.35
N ILE A 46 4.22 -19.15 11.16
CA ILE A 46 5.20 -18.64 12.11
C ILE A 46 5.04 -19.33 13.48
N PRO A 47 6.14 -19.85 14.07
CA PRO A 47 6.10 -20.44 15.40
C PRO A 47 5.69 -19.40 16.46
N VAL A 48 4.99 -19.85 17.51
CA VAL A 48 4.54 -18.98 18.62
C VAL A 48 5.69 -18.17 19.24
N THR A 49 6.90 -18.73 19.28
CA THR A 49 8.09 -18.04 19.81
C THR A 49 8.51 -16.81 18.99
N TRP A 50 8.05 -16.68 17.74
CA TRP A 50 8.36 -15.58 16.83
C TRP A 50 7.18 -14.59 16.69
N GLU A 51 6.06 -14.83 17.37
CA GLU A 51 4.83 -14.05 17.24
C GLU A 51 5.07 -12.55 17.47
N ASN A 52 5.82 -12.18 18.51
CA ASN A 52 6.17 -10.79 18.79
C ASN A 52 6.98 -10.15 17.66
N GLY A 53 7.98 -10.86 17.11
CA GLY A 53 8.77 -10.37 15.98
C GLY A 53 7.91 -10.16 14.73
N PHE A 54 6.98 -11.08 14.50
CA PHE A 54 6.03 -10.99 13.38
C PHE A 54 5.04 -9.83 13.54
N LEU A 55 4.52 -9.59 14.74
CA LEU A 55 3.64 -8.45 15.02
C LEU A 55 4.37 -7.11 14.80
N ILE A 56 5.63 -7.00 15.21
CA ILE A 56 6.47 -5.82 14.92
C ILE A 56 6.65 -5.66 13.41
N PHE A 57 6.98 -6.74 12.70
CA PHE A 57 7.09 -6.73 11.24
C PHE A 57 5.79 -6.27 10.57
N LEU A 58 4.63 -6.79 10.97
CA LEU A 58 3.33 -6.40 10.43
C LEU A 58 3.03 -4.92 10.66
N ASN A 59 3.42 -4.37 11.81
CA ASN A 59 3.26 -2.94 12.10
C ASN A 59 4.14 -2.08 11.18
N VAL A 60 5.41 -2.47 10.97
CA VAL A 60 6.29 -1.79 10.01
C VAL A 60 5.75 -1.93 8.59
N PHE A 61 5.25 -3.10 8.23
CA PHE A 61 4.69 -3.38 6.91
C PHE A 61 3.47 -2.50 6.60
N LYS A 62 2.57 -2.28 7.58
CA LYS A 62 1.48 -1.31 7.46
C LYS A 62 1.97 0.10 7.14
N LEU A 63 3.04 0.55 7.81
CA LEU A 63 3.62 1.87 7.56
C LEU A 63 4.19 1.96 6.13
N ILE A 64 4.87 0.92 5.66
CA ILE A 64 5.38 0.84 4.29
C ILE A 64 4.23 0.93 3.27
N LEU A 65 3.11 0.26 3.52
CA LEU A 65 1.90 0.33 2.68
C LEU A 65 1.21 1.70 2.72
N ALA A 66 1.34 2.45 3.81
CA ALA A 66 0.74 3.77 3.97
C ALA A 66 1.44 4.84 3.10
N ILE A 67 2.77 4.80 3.01
CA ILE A 67 3.57 5.76 2.22
C ILE A 67 3.06 5.93 0.77
N PRO A 68 2.91 4.86 -0.02
CA PRO A 68 2.50 5.00 -1.41
C PRO A 68 1.04 5.47 -1.53
N THR A 69 0.19 5.14 -0.54
CA THR A 69 -1.19 5.65 -0.42
C THR A 69 -1.21 7.18 -0.23
N ILE A 70 -0.34 7.69 0.64
CA ILE A 70 -0.18 9.13 0.88
C ILE A 70 0.28 9.84 -0.41
N THR A 71 1.23 9.27 -1.15
CA THR A 71 1.67 9.87 -2.43
C THR A 71 0.52 9.99 -3.44
N LEU A 72 -0.35 8.98 -3.55
CA LEU A 72 -1.51 9.05 -4.45
C LEU A 72 -2.50 10.15 -4.03
N PHE A 73 -2.74 10.30 -2.73
CA PHE A 73 -3.58 11.38 -2.21
C PHE A 73 -3.03 12.76 -2.59
N ILE A 74 -1.71 12.95 -2.44
CA ILE A 74 -1.05 14.21 -2.83
C ILE A 74 -1.19 14.45 -4.34
N ARG A 75 -0.97 13.42 -5.18
CA ARG A 75 -1.16 13.53 -6.64
C ARG A 75 -2.58 13.88 -7.04
N PHE A 76 -3.56 13.25 -6.41
CA PHE A 76 -4.97 13.50 -6.69
C PHE A 76 -5.35 14.94 -6.34
N TYR A 77 -4.91 15.43 -5.18
CA TYR A 77 -5.15 16.81 -4.76
C TYR A 77 -4.50 17.83 -5.73
N ASN A 78 -3.23 17.61 -6.08
CA ASN A 78 -2.51 18.45 -7.04
C ASN A 78 -3.14 18.42 -8.44
N SER A 79 -3.62 17.25 -8.89
CA SER A 79 -4.29 17.12 -10.19
C SER A 79 -5.66 17.79 -10.23
N LYS A 80 -6.33 17.95 -9.07
CA LYS A 80 -7.63 18.63 -8.96
C LYS A 80 -7.44 20.15 -8.84
N SER A 81 -6.35 20.62 -8.23
CA SER A 81 -6.01 22.04 -8.12
C SER A 81 -5.59 22.70 -9.45
N HIS A 82 -5.20 21.92 -10.45
CA HIS A 82 -4.79 22.39 -11.78
C HIS A 82 -5.89 22.23 -12.87
N LYS A 83 -7.14 21.96 -12.46
CA LYS A 83 -8.33 21.98 -13.31
C LYS A 83 -9.19 23.18 -12.95
#